data_AF-A0A8J5L0P1-F1
#
_entry.id   AF-A0A8J5L0P1-F1
#
_cell.length_a   1.000
_cell.length_b   1.000
_cell.length_c   1.000
_cell.angle_alpha   90.00
_cell.angle_beta   90.00
_cell.angle_gamma   90.00
#
_symmetry.space_group_name_H-M   'P 1'
#
loop_
_entity.id
_entity.type
_entity.pdbx_description
1 polymer ?
#
loop_
_entity_poly.entity_id
_entity_poly.type
_entity_poly.pdbx_seq_one_letter_code
_entity_poly.pdbx_strand_id
1 'polypeptide(L)' 'MVSHNEILEMYRDYVDPKFTLKNFTLEEQAKVIVAQRSNNELDTTKLKNEFPELLPIKESLIEYVFQPNQKTRAS' A
#
# COMPACT_ATOMS: atom_id res chain seq x y z
N MET A 1 2.37 9.81 0.28
CA MET A 1 3.02 8.62 -0.34
C MET A 1 2.85 7.34 0.48
N VAL A 2 2.91 6.17 -0.18
CA VAL A 2 3.03 4.83 0.44
C VAL A 2 3.86 3.93 -0.49
N SER A 3 4.70 3.06 0.06
CA SER A 3 5.50 2.09 -0.69
C SER A 3 4.86 0.71 -0.77
N HIS A 4 5.34 -0.12 -1.69
CA HIS A 4 4.89 -1.51 -1.82
C HIS A 4 5.12 -2.32 -0.53
N ASN A 5 6.27 -2.14 0.13
CA ASN A 5 6.58 -2.89 1.36
C ASN A 5 5.64 -2.52 2.51
N GLU A 6 5.31 -1.23 2.68
CA GLU A 6 4.37 -0.80 3.71
C GLU A 6 2.97 -1.39 3.49
N ILE A 7 2.50 -1.49 2.23
CA ILE A 7 1.22 -2.14 1.91
C ILE A 7 1.26 -3.64 2.24
N LEU A 8 2.38 -4.31 1.90
CA LEU A 8 2.53 -5.75 2.15
C LEU A 8 2.70 -6.08 3.64
N GLU A 9 3.28 -5.18 4.42
CA GLU A 9 3.30 -5.26 5.89
C GLU A 9 1.89 -5.12 6.47
N MET A 10 1.10 -4.14 6.02
CA MET A 10 -0.30 -4.02 6.41
C MET A 10 -1.10 -5.29 6.01
N TYR A 11 -0.85 -5.85 4.83
CA TYR A 11 -1.48 -7.10 4.42
C TYR A 11 -1.14 -8.26 5.36
N ARG A 12 0.14 -8.40 5.74
CA ARG A 12 0.57 -9.41 6.71
C ARG A 12 -0.14 -9.21 8.06
N ASP A 13 -0.19 -7.97 8.54
CA ASP A 13 -0.66 -7.69 9.90
C ASP A 13 -2.20 -7.79 10.02
N TYR A 14 -2.94 -7.41 8.97
CA TYR A 14 -4.40 -7.39 8.98
C TYR A 14 -5.05 -8.62 8.33
N VAL A 15 -4.44 -9.20 7.29
CA VAL A 15 -5.10 -10.25 6.48
C VAL A 15 -4.49 -11.63 6.68
N ASP A 16 -3.16 -11.74 6.61
CA ASP A 16 -2.45 -13.02 6.73
C ASP A 16 -1.09 -12.89 7.45
N PRO A 17 -1.03 -13.17 8.76
CA PRO A 17 0.21 -13.07 9.55
C PRO A 17 1.34 -13.98 9.08
N LYS A 18 1.05 -14.99 8.26
CA LYS A 18 2.05 -15.93 7.72
C LYS A 18 2.56 -15.52 6.34
N PHE A 19 2.02 -14.43 5.76
CA PHE A 19 2.47 -13.91 4.49
C PHE A 19 3.94 -13.51 4.56
N THR A 20 4.73 -13.98 3.59
CA THR A 20 6.12 -13.59 3.40
C THR A 20 6.33 -13.07 1.99
N LEU A 21 7.19 -12.07 1.87
CA LEU A 21 7.60 -11.50 0.59
C LEU A 21 9.12 -11.45 0.54
N LYS A 22 9.68 -11.50 -0.67
CA LYS A 22 11.09 -11.24 -0.91
C LYS A 22 11.20 -10.09 -1.91
N ASN A 23 11.95 -9.06 -1.52
CA ASN A 23 12.23 -7.94 -2.42
C ASN A 23 13.16 -8.39 -3.54
N PHE A 24 12.98 -7.81 -4.73
CA PHE A 24 13.92 -7.95 -5.84
C PHE A 24 15.10 -7.02 -5.63
N THR A 25 16.26 -7.45 -6.09
CA THR A 25 17.36 -6.53 -6.40
C THR A 25 17.03 -5.73 -7.66
N LEU A 26 17.64 -4.56 -7.84
CA LEU A 26 17.45 -3.74 -9.04
C LEU A 26 17.81 -4.49 -10.33
N GLU A 27 18.80 -5.38 -10.26
CA GLU A 27 19.23 -6.21 -11.40
C GLU A 27 18.18 -7.26 -11.78
N GLU A 28 17.58 -7.93 -10.79
CA GLU A 28 16.47 -8.86 -11.03
C GLU A 28 15.24 -8.13 -11.56
N GLN A 29 14.93 -6.97 -11.00
CA GLN A 29 13.81 -6.14 -11.45
C GLN A 29 13.97 -5.70 -12.91
N ALA A 30 15.19 -5.30 -13.32
CA ALA A 30 15.49 -4.88 -14.69
C ALA A 30 15.31 -6.01 -15.72
N LYS A 31 15.50 -7.28 -15.32
CA LYS A 31 15.31 -8.45 -16.20
C LYS A 31 13.84 -8.77 -16.47
N VAL A 32 12.93 -8.34 -15.59
CA VAL A 32 11.49 -8.64 -15.66
C VAL A 32 10.68 -7.46 -16.19
N ILE A 33 11.16 -6.23 -15.99
CA ILE A 33 10.47 -5.02 -16.43
C ILE A 33 10.88 -4.64 -17.86
N VAL A 34 9.96 -4.83 -18.80
CA VAL A 34 10.14 -4.50 -20.23
C VAL A 34 10.24 -2.99 -20.48
N ALA A 35 9.66 -2.16 -19.60
CA ALA A 35 9.74 -0.70 -19.66
C ALA A 35 9.60 -0.07 -18.26
N GLN A 36 10.35 1.00 -17.99
CA GLN A 36 10.29 1.71 -16.70
C GLN A 36 8.86 2.17 -16.36
N ARG A 37 8.51 2.10 -15.07
CA ARG A 37 7.22 2.56 -14.54
C ARG A 37 7.40 3.93 -13.88
N SER A 38 6.38 4.78 -13.98
CA SER A 38 6.38 6.08 -13.29
C SER A 38 6.25 5.87 -11.78
N ASN A 39 7.18 6.43 -11.01
CA ASN A 39 7.09 6.55 -9.56
C ASN A 39 7.07 8.05 -9.25
N ASN A 40 5.93 8.58 -8.82
CA ASN A 40 5.76 10.00 -8.51
C ASN A 40 4.90 10.19 -7.26
N GLU A 41 4.97 11.39 -6.69
CA GLU A 41 4.04 11.88 -5.69
C GLU A 41 3.26 13.05 -6.30
N LEU A 42 1.94 13.02 -6.17
CA LEU A 42 1.07 14.07 -6.68
C LEU A 42 0.69 15.01 -5.54
N ASP A 43 0.75 16.32 -5.80
CA ASP A 43 0.22 17.30 -4.87
C ASP A 43 -1.31 17.22 -4.83
N THR A 44 -1.84 17.02 -3.62
CA THR A 44 -3.28 16.88 -3.36
C THR A 44 -3.89 18.13 -2.75
N THR A 45 -3.15 19.24 -2.62
CA THR A 45 -3.59 20.47 -1.95
C THR A 45 -4.93 20.98 -2.47
N LYS A 46 -5.10 21.06 -3.80
CA LYS A 46 -6.37 21.51 -4.41
C LYS A 46 -7.54 20.60 -4.03
N LEU A 47 -7.34 19.29 -4.06
CA LEU A 47 -8.37 18.31 -3.75
C LEU A 47 -8.73 18.34 -2.26
N LYS A 48 -7.72 18.45 -1.39
CA LYS A 48 -7.89 18.51 0.07
C LYS A 48 -8.60 19.79 0.53
N ASN A 49 -8.45 20.90 -0.21
CA ASN A 49 -9.18 22.13 0.06
C ASN A 49 -10.69 21.99 -0.22
N GLU A 50 -11.05 21.28 -1.30
CA GLU A 50 -12.46 21.02 -1.64
C GLU A 50 -13.07 19.90 -0.79
N PHE A 51 -12.26 18.93 -0.35
CA PHE A 51 -12.67 17.79 0.45
C PHE A 51 -11.77 17.64 1.70
N PRO A 52 -12.00 18.45 2.75
CA PRO A 52 -11.18 18.45 3.97
C PRO A 52 -11.16 17.09 4.68
N GLU A 53 -12.19 16.26 4.51
CA GLU A 53 -12.31 14.92 5.05
C GLU A 53 -11.47 13.86 4.31
N LEU A 54 -10.88 14.19 3.16
CA LEU A 54 -10.09 13.25 2.37
C LEU A 54 -8.92 12.67 3.19
N LEU A 55 -8.97 11.38 3.51
CA LEU A 55 -7.96 10.77 4.34
C LEU A 55 -6.60 10.64 3.62
N PRO A 56 -5.48 10.78 4.34
CA PRO A 56 -4.17 10.35 3.86
C PRO A 56 -4.20 8.87 3.45
N ILE A 57 -3.36 8.50 2.47
CA ILE A 57 -3.41 7.16 1.86
C ILE A 57 -3.29 6.00 2.88
N LYS A 58 -2.47 6.14 3.93
CA LYS A 58 -2.30 5.09 4.95
C LYS A 58 -3.56 4.90 5.80
N GLU A 59 -4.19 5.99 6.21
CA GLU A 59 -5.43 5.97 7.00
C GLU A 59 -6.58 5.41 6.16
N SER A 60 -6.70 5.90 4.92
CA SER A 60 -7.68 5.40 3.95
C SER A 60 -7.54 3.90 3.70
N LEU A 61 -6.32 3.40 3.51
CA LEU A 61 -6.05 1.97 3.36
C LEU A 61 -6.46 1.16 4.59
N ILE A 62 -6.19 1.65 5.80
CA ILE A 62 -6.56 0.95 7.04
C ILE A 62 -8.08 0.88 7.17
N GLU A 63 -8.76 2.03 7.10
CA GLU A 63 -10.20 2.14 7.37
C GLU A 63 -11.06 1.44 6.31
N TYR A 64 -10.73 1.62 5.03
CA TYR A 64 -11.60 1.14 3.95
C TYR A 64 -11.15 -0.18 3.33
N VAL A 65 -9.90 -0.62 3.56
CA VAL A 65 -9.38 -1.86 2.95
C VAL A 65 -8.99 -2.88 4.02
N PHE A 66 -8.09 -2.56 4.93
CA PHE A 66 -7.51 -3.59 5.80
C PHE A 66 -8.39 -3.96 6.99
N GLN A 67 -9.02 -3.00 7.67
CA GLN A 67 -9.94 -3.29 8.78
C GLN A 67 -11.15 -4.12 8.32
N PRO A 68 -11.85 -3.79 7.21
CA PRO A 68 -13.00 -4.58 6.77
C PRO A 68 -12.62 -6.00 6.32
N ASN A 69 -11.39 -6.19 5.82
CA ASN A 69 -10.87 -7.49 5.39
C ASN A 69 -10.09 -8.22 6.49
N GLN A 70 -10.04 -7.67 7.71
CA GLN A 70 -9.36 -8.32 8.82
C GLN A 70 -10.10 -9.60 9.15
N LYS A 71 -9.47 -10.75 8.86
CA LYS A 71 -10.03 -12.04 9.26
C LYS A 71 -10.06 -12.04 10.79
N THR A 72 -11.25 -12.01 11.37
CA THR A 72 -11.44 -12.32 12.80
C THR A 72 -10.68 -13.61 13.07
N ARG A 73 -9.62 -13.53 13.89
CA ARG A 73 -8.96 -14.73 14.40
C ARG A 73 -10.06 -15.55 15.06
N ALA A 74 -10.50 -16.61 14.38
CA ALA A 74 -11.36 -17.60 15.00
C ALA A 74 -10.63 -18.05 16.26
N SER A 75 -11.25 -17.75 17.40
CA SER A 75 -10.74 -18.06 18.74
C SER A 75 -10.73 -19.56 18.94
#